data_AF-A0A7X7A582-F1
#
_entry.id   AF-A0A7X7A582-F1
#
_cell.length_a   1.000
_cell.length_b   1.000
_cell.length_c   1.000
_cell.angle_alpha   90.00
_cell.angle_beta   90.00
_cell.angle_gamma   90.00
#
_symmetry.space_group_name_H-M   'P 1'
#
loop_
_entity.id
_entity.type
_entity.pdbx_description
1 polymer ?
#
loop_
_entity_poly.entity_id
_entity_poly.type
_entity_poly.pdbx_seq_one_letter_code
_entity_poly.pdbx_strand_id
1 'polypeptide(L)' 'MTAPKSYSPRPASDIRLSVVIPSADGKREGNLAHLLEDVSRQTLRPFEVEVVAGVSPNGKARNTGIERCHGDYFIFL' A
#
# COMPACT_ATOMS: atom_id res chain seq x y z
N MET A 1 22.03 22.21 -15.98
CA MET A 1 22.11 20.85 -15.39
C MET A 1 21.92 20.98 -13.90
N THR A 2 20.74 20.64 -13.38
CA THR A 2 20.46 20.64 -11.94
C THR A 2 21.11 19.41 -11.31
N ALA A 3 21.87 19.58 -10.24
CA ALA A 3 22.49 18.46 -9.53
C ALA A 3 21.42 17.45 -9.06
N PRO A 4 21.70 16.13 -9.09
CA PRO A 4 20.78 15.15 -8.53
C PRO A 4 20.58 15.44 -7.04
N LYS A 5 19.33 15.46 -6.57
CA LYS A 5 19.01 15.56 -5.13
C LYS A 5 19.72 14.41 -4.43
N SER A 6 20.60 14.71 -3.47
CA SER A 6 21.23 13.68 -2.64
C SER A 6 20.15 12.96 -1.84
N TYR A 7 20.03 11.64 -2.01
CA TYR A 7 19.12 10.83 -1.21
C TYR A 7 19.67 10.73 0.22
N SER A 8 18.94 11.30 1.17
CA SER A 8 19.16 11.05 2.60
C SER A 8 18.04 10.14 3.08
N PRO A 9 18.31 8.86 3.41
CA PRO A 9 17.28 7.96 3.90
C PRO A 9 16.73 8.48 5.23
N ARG A 10 15.39 8.50 5.35
CA ARG A 10 14.75 8.72 6.65
C ARG A 10 15.01 7.50 7.54
N PRO A 11 15.19 7.68 8.86
CA PRO A 11 15.21 6.57 9.79
C PRO A 11 13.89 5.80 9.71
N ALA A 12 13.96 4.47 9.82
CA ALA A 12 12.81 3.59 9.62
C ALA A 12 11.62 3.88 10.55
N SER A 13 11.88 4.48 11.73
CA SER A 13 10.87 4.89 12.70
C SER A 13 9.89 5.94 12.16
N ASP A 14 10.30 6.71 11.15
CA ASP A 14 9.54 7.86 10.63
C ASP A 14 8.91 7.56 9.27
N ILE A 15 8.96 6.29 8.83
CA ILE A 15 8.42 5.85 7.55
C ILE A 15 6.97 5.39 7.77
N ARG A 16 6.01 6.13 7.21
CA ARG A 16 4.61 5.71 7.17
C ARG A 16 4.32 5.02 5.85
N LEU A 17 4.13 3.70 5.90
CA LEU A 17 3.80 2.90 4.71
C LEU A 17 2.28 2.68 4.62
N SER A 18 1.70 3.02 3.47
CA SER A 18 0.33 2.61 3.12
C SER A 18 0.39 1.42 2.17
N VAL A 19 -0.29 0.33 2.53
CA VAL A 19 -0.46 -0.80 1.62
C VAL A 19 -1.82 -0.65 0.94
N VAL A 20 -1.85 -0.66 -0.39
CA VAL A 20 -3.06 -0.58 -1.19
C VAL A 20 -3.25 -1.89 -1.92
N ILE A 21 -4.37 -2.57 -1.67
CA ILE A 21 -4.69 -3.89 -2.22
C ILE A 21 -5.95 -3.78 -3.09
N PRO A 22 -5.80 -3.66 -4.41
CA PRO A 22 -6.92 -3.78 -5.33
C PRO A 22 -7.51 -5.20 -5.27
N SER A 23 -8.82 -5.30 -5.10
CA SER A 23 -9.53 -6.57 -5.09
C SER A 23 -10.80 -6.50 -5.92
N ALA A 24 -11.11 -7.55 -6.69
CA ALA A 24 -12.32 -7.56 -7.51
C ALA A 24 -13.59 -7.67 -6.65
N ASP A 25 -13.55 -8.51 -5.62
CA ASP A 25 -14.71 -8.91 -4.80
C ASP A 25 -14.47 -8.73 -3.30
N GLY A 26 -13.27 -8.28 -2.89
CA GLY A 26 -12.90 -8.15 -1.48
C GLY A 26 -12.72 -9.49 -0.76
N LYS A 27 -12.56 -10.61 -1.47
CA LYS A 27 -12.40 -11.95 -0.88
C LYS A 27 -11.37 -12.81 -1.60
N ARG A 28 -11.47 -12.87 -2.93
CA ARG A 28 -10.61 -13.64 -3.85
C ARG A 28 -10.32 -15.05 -3.35
N GLU A 29 -11.39 -15.78 -3.02
CA GLU A 29 -11.36 -17.14 -2.48
C GLU A 29 -10.58 -17.30 -1.16
N GLY A 30 -10.52 -16.25 -0.34
CA GLY A 30 -9.78 -16.25 0.93
C GLY A 30 -8.33 -15.83 0.79
N ASN A 31 -7.80 -15.68 -0.44
CA ASN A 31 -6.44 -15.20 -0.66
C ASN A 31 -6.21 -13.79 -0.08
N LEU A 32 -7.25 -12.94 -0.07
CA LEU A 32 -7.13 -11.64 0.58
C LEU A 32 -6.92 -11.77 2.09
N ALA A 33 -7.60 -12.73 2.74
CA ALA A 33 -7.44 -12.94 4.18
C ALA A 33 -6.01 -13.42 4.50
N HIS A 34 -5.47 -14.36 3.71
CA HIS A 34 -4.08 -14.80 3.85
C HIS A 34 -3.08 -13.68 3.60
N LEU A 35 -3.30 -12.86 2.57
CA LEU A 35 -2.45 -11.69 2.30
C LEU A 35 -2.46 -10.69 3.47
N LEU A 36 -3.64 -10.40 4.03
CA LEU A 36 -3.74 -9.51 5.18
C LEU A 36 -3.05 -10.10 6.42
N GLU A 37 -3.15 -11.40 6.62
CA GLU A 37 -2.42 -12.11 7.67
C GLU A 37 -0.90 -11.99 7.46
N ASP A 38 -0.40 -12.21 6.25
CA ASP A 38 1.02 -12.05 5.90
C ASP A 38 1.49 -10.61 6.14
N VAL A 39 0.71 -9.61 5.72
CA VAL A 39 0.99 -8.19 5.93
C VAL A 39 1.06 -7.85 7.43
N SER A 40 0.19 -8.44 8.26
CA SER A 40 0.18 -8.21 9.71
C SER A 40 1.43 -8.73 10.43
N ARG A 41 2.10 -9.73 9.86
CA ARG A 41 3.28 -10.40 10.42
C ARG A 41 4.61 -9.76 9.99
N GLN A 42 4.57 -8.73 9.12
CA GLN A 42 5.78 -8.06 8.66
C GLN A 42 6.51 -7.35 9.81
N THR A 43 7.85 -7.34 9.74
CA THR A 43 8.70 -6.68 10.73
C THR A 43 8.54 -5.16 10.69
N LEU A 44 8.34 -4.60 9.49
CA LEU A 44 7.89 -3.23 9.29
C LEU A 44 6.38 -3.26 9.00
N ARG A 45 5.58 -2.97 10.04
CA ARG A 45 4.12 -2.95 9.90
C ARG A 45 3.69 -1.72 9.12
N PRO A 46 2.73 -1.84 8.19
CA PRO A 46 2.18 -0.69 7.53
C PRO A 46 1.47 0.22 8.53
N PHE A 47 1.52 1.52 8.25
CA PHE A 47 0.75 2.54 8.97
C PHE A 47 -0.75 2.31 8.75
N GLU A 48 -1.13 1.92 7.53
CA GLU A 48 -2.50 1.56 7.17
C GLU A 48 -2.53 0.57 5.99
N VAL A 49 -3.64 -0.15 5.87
CA VAL A 49 -3.93 -1.05 4.75
C VAL A 49 -5.30 -0.69 4.18
N GLU A 50 -5.36 -0.36 2.90
CA GLU A 50 -6.60 -0.06 2.17
C GLU A 50 -6.89 -1.15 1.15
N VAL A 51 -8.03 -1.82 1.31
CA VAL A 51 -8.54 -2.79 0.33
C VAL A 51 -9.53 -2.08 -0.58
N VAL A 52 -9.16 -1.87 -1.84
CA VAL A 52 -10.02 -1.22 -2.84
C VAL A 52 -10.80 -2.30 -3.59
N ALA A 53 -11.99 -2.64 -3.08
CA ALA A 53 -12.85 -3.67 -3.64
C ALA A 53 -13.79 -3.15 -4.74
N GLY A 54 -13.99 -3.93 -5.80
CA GLY A 54 -15.02 -3.66 -6.82
C GLY A 54 -14.70 -2.51 -7.78
N VAL A 55 -13.47 -2.01 -7.80
CA VAL A 55 -13.04 -0.93 -8.69
C VAL A 55 -12.23 -1.48 -9.85
N SER A 56 -12.62 -1.11 -11.07
CA SER A 56 -11.91 -1.43 -12.31
C SER A 56 -11.73 -0.17 -13.18
N PRO A 57 -10.69 -0.11 -14.05
CA PRO A 57 -9.57 -1.03 -14.15
C PRO A 57 -8.62 -0.94 -12.94
N ASN A 58 -7.66 -1.86 -12.83
CA ASN A 58 -6.73 -1.92 -11.68
C ASN A 58 -5.98 -0.59 -11.43
N GLY A 59 -5.63 0.14 -12.50
CA GLY A 59 -5.04 1.49 -12.37
C GLY A 59 -5.94 2.49 -11.64
N LYS A 60 -7.26 2.45 -11.87
CA LYS A 60 -8.23 3.27 -11.16
C LYS A 60 -8.31 2.86 -9.68
N ALA A 61 -8.33 1.56 -9.40
CA ALA A 61 -8.34 1.05 -8.02
C ALA A 61 -7.13 1.54 -7.22
N ARG A 62 -5.93 1.52 -7.82
CA ARG A 62 -4.72 2.06 -7.18
C ARG A 62 -4.82 3.56 -6.90
N ASN A 63 -5.27 4.35 -7.86
CA ASN A 63 -5.45 5.79 -7.66
C ASN A 63 -6.46 6.09 -6.56
N THR A 64 -7.59 5.38 -6.54
CA THR A 64 -8.59 5.48 -5.46
C THR A 64 -7.97 5.12 -4.10
N GLY A 65 -7.11 4.11 -4.03
CA GLY A 65 -6.40 3.77 -2.80
C GLY A 65 -5.41 4.86 -2.38
N ILE A 66 -4.68 5.45 -3.33
CA ILE A 66 -3.78 6.58 -3.06
C ILE A 66 -4.55 7.77 -2.48
N GLU A 67 -5.73 8.09 -3.03
CA GLU A 67 -6.58 9.19 -2.56
C GLU A 67 -7.11 8.99 -1.13
N ARG A 68 -7.19 7.75 -0.66
CA ARG A 68 -7.74 7.38 0.66
C ARG A 68 -6.68 7.16 1.74
N CYS A 69 -5.43 7.01 1.33
CA CYS A 69 -4.30 6.71 2.19
C CYS A 69 -3.43 7.96 2.46
N HIS A 70 -2.69 7.93 3.57
CA HIS A 70 -1.98 9.06 4.16
C HIS A 70 -0.50 8.76 4.47
N GLY A 71 0.01 7.60 4.07
CA GLY A 71 1.41 7.24 4.19
C GLY A 71 2.29 8.04 3.23
N ASP A 72 3.58 8.07 3.55
CA ASP A 72 4.58 8.76 2.74
C ASP A 72 5.05 7.90 1.56
N TYR A 73 4.84 6.59 1.66
CA TYR A 73 5.13 5.61 0.61
C TYR A 73 3.95 4.65 0.46
N PHE A 74 3.72 4.24 -0.79
CA PHE A 74 2.65 3.33 -1.16
C PHE A 74 3.24 2.01 -1.65
N ILE A 75 2.71 0.90 -1.16
CA ILE A 75 3.03 -0.45 -1.64
C ILE A 75 1.75 -1.02 -2.25
N PHE A 76 1.83 -1.49 -3.49
CA PHE A 76 0.71 -2.14 -4.17
C PHE A 76 0.91 -3.65 -4.16
N LEU A 77 -0.06 -4.37 -3.59
CA LEU A 77 -0.10 -5.84 -3.54
C LEU A 77 -1.31 -6.38 -4.31
#